data_AF-A0A090QM09-F1
#
_entry.id   AF-A0A090QM09-F1
#
_cell.length_a   1.000
_cell.length_b   1.000
_cell.length_c   1.000
_cell.angle_alpha   90.00
_cell.angle_beta   90.00
_cell.angle_gamma   90.00
#
_symmetry.space_group_name_H-M   'P 1'
#
loop_
_entity.id
_entity.type
_entity.pdbx_description
1 polymer ?
#
loop_
_entity_poly.entity_id
_entity_poly.type
_entity_poly.pdbx_seq_one_letter_code
_entity_poly.pdbx_strand_id
1 'polypeptide(L)'
;MADTLGVKHPENVRLYFVDKLPAPKDPELLKIAKRVGYTNPNMAGYTYGYGVWINKRYKNQRNLIAHELVHVKQAEALGLDEQTRQYLMQMYVYGYYNAPMEVEARALTDHL
;
A
#
# COMPACT_ATOMS: atom_id res chain seq x y z
N MET A 1 5.58 14.25 -7.79
CA MET A 1 4.49 13.26 -7.72
C MET A 1 4.05 13.04 -6.28
N ALA A 2 4.97 12.73 -5.35
CA ALA A 2 4.61 12.63 -3.93
C ALA A 2 4.07 13.95 -3.36
N ASP A 3 4.73 15.08 -3.63
CA ASP A 3 4.28 16.41 -3.18
C ASP A 3 2.88 16.77 -3.69
N THR A 4 2.63 16.49 -4.97
CA THR A 4 1.36 16.77 -5.63
C THR A 4 0.21 15.93 -5.08
N LEU A 5 0.52 14.78 -4.48
CA LEU A 5 -0.45 13.90 -3.82
C LEU A 5 -0.63 14.24 -2.33
N GLY A 6 0.12 15.22 -1.80
CA GLY A 6 0.00 15.67 -0.42
C GLY A 6 0.80 14.85 0.60
N VAL A 7 1.82 14.09 0.16
CA VAL A 7 2.81 13.49 1.07
C VAL A 7 3.63 14.62 1.67
N LYS A 8 3.66 14.72 3.01
CA LYS A 8 4.32 15.80 3.77
C LYS A 8 5.84 15.66 3.76
N HIS A 9 6.35 14.44 3.82
CA HIS A 9 7.79 14.14 3.86
C HIS A 9 8.19 13.20 2.70
N PRO A 10 8.11 13.67 1.45
CA PRO A 10 8.49 12.87 0.27
C PRO A 10 9.94 12.35 0.33
N GLU A 11 10.84 13.09 0.98
CA GLU A 11 12.25 12.74 1.16
C GLU A 11 12.45 11.48 2.02
N ASN A 12 11.46 11.10 2.82
CA ASN A 12 11.50 9.89 3.64
C ASN A 12 11.02 8.66 2.88
N VAL A 13 10.32 8.83 1.75
CA VAL A 13 9.82 7.72 0.94
C VAL A 13 10.99 6.87 0.41
N ARG A 14 10.85 5.55 0.53
CA ARG A 14 11.78 4.56 -0.01
C ARG A 14 11.02 3.63 -0.94
N LEU A 15 11.26 3.77 -2.23
CA LEU A 15 10.63 2.96 -3.28
C LEU A 15 11.54 1.79 -3.67
N TYR A 16 11.04 0.57 -3.50
CA TYR A 16 11.73 -0.67 -3.82
C TYR A 16 11.02 -1.41 -4.95
N PHE A 17 11.72 -1.65 -6.06
CA PHE A 17 11.25 -2.55 -7.10
C PHE A 17 11.83 -3.95 -6.86
N VAL A 18 10.96 -4.91 -6.56
CA VAL A 18 11.36 -6.27 -6.14
C VAL A 18 10.76 -7.33 -7.04
N ASP A 19 11.46 -8.43 -7.27
CA ASP A 19 10.93 -9.55 -8.06
C ASP A 19 9.82 -10.28 -7.30
N LYS A 20 9.95 -10.36 -5.97
CA LYS A 20 8.93 -10.89 -5.06
C LYS A 20 8.74 -9.92 -3.91
N LEU A 21 7.48 -9.58 -3.67
CA LEU A 21 7.13 -8.72 -2.57
C LEU A 21 7.38 -9.41 -1.20
N PRO A 22 7.83 -8.66 -0.17
CA PRO A 22 8.20 -9.24 1.12
C PRO A 22 6.98 -9.82 1.85
N ALA A 23 7.18 -10.95 2.52
CA ALA A 23 6.18 -11.54 3.40
C ALA A 23 6.64 -11.46 4.87
N PRO A 24 5.72 -11.48 5.85
CA PRO A 24 6.10 -11.55 7.26
C PRO A 24 7.01 -12.75 7.54
N LYS A 25 8.07 -12.53 8.34
CA LYS A 25 8.95 -13.61 8.82
C LYS A 25 8.38 -14.34 10.03
N ASP A 26 7.56 -13.65 10.82
CA ASP A 26 6.85 -14.25 11.94
C ASP A 26 5.83 -15.29 11.42
N PRO A 27 5.85 -16.54 11.90
CA PRO A 27 4.99 -17.60 11.39
C PRO A 27 3.49 -17.35 11.60
N GLU A 28 3.09 -16.75 12.72
CA GLU A 28 1.68 -16.46 13.03
C GLU A 28 1.16 -15.36 12.11
N LEU A 29 1.91 -14.26 11.96
CA LEU A 29 1.56 -13.19 11.03
C LEU A 29 1.55 -13.67 9.58
N LEU A 30 2.47 -14.54 9.18
CA LEU A 30 2.49 -15.11 7.84
C LEU A 30 1.24 -15.96 7.55
N LYS A 31 0.75 -16.74 8.53
CA LYS A 31 -0.50 -17.51 8.37
C LYS A 31 -1.70 -16.59 8.17
N ILE A 32 -1.79 -15.51 8.95
CA ILE A 32 -2.86 -14.52 8.83
C ILE A 32 -2.78 -13.82 7.46
N ALA A 33 -1.59 -13.36 7.08
CA ALA A 33 -1.33 -12.70 5.80
C ALA A 33 -1.75 -13.58 4.61
N LYS A 34 -1.45 -14.88 4.65
CA LYS A 34 -1.91 -15.86 3.64
C LYS A 34 -3.43 -15.97 3.59
N ARG A 35 -4.10 -16.02 4.76
CA ARG A 35 -5.56 -16.17 4.85
C ARG A 35 -6.30 -14.97 4.29
N VAL A 36 -5.79 -13.76 4.50
CA VAL A 36 -6.42 -12.51 4.04
C VAL A 36 -5.96 -12.09 2.63
N GLY A 37 -5.18 -12.94 1.94
CA GLY A 37 -4.72 -12.66 0.57
C GLY A 37 -3.54 -11.70 0.46
N TYR A 38 -2.95 -11.27 1.58
CA TYR A 38 -1.82 -10.34 1.64
C TYR A 38 -0.50 -10.92 1.08
N THR A 39 -0.44 -12.23 0.81
CA THR A 39 0.68 -12.87 0.12
C THR A 39 0.31 -13.38 -1.28
N ASN A 40 -0.73 -12.82 -1.90
CA ASN A 40 -1.16 -13.23 -3.23
C ASN A 40 -0.06 -12.88 -4.26
N PRO A 41 0.40 -13.85 -5.09
CA PRO A 41 1.38 -13.59 -6.15
C PRO A 41 0.97 -12.49 -7.13
N ASN A 42 -0.32 -12.17 -7.20
CA ASN A 42 -0.86 -11.14 -8.08
C ASN A 42 -0.79 -9.72 -7.49
N MET A 43 -0.40 -9.54 -6.23
CA MET A 43 -0.26 -8.20 -5.65
C MET A 43 0.78 -7.37 -6.42
N ALA A 44 0.43 -6.11 -6.64
CA ALA A 44 1.23 -5.19 -7.44
C ALA A 44 2.22 -4.39 -6.59
N GLY A 45 1.83 -4.06 -5.36
CA GLY A 45 2.68 -3.41 -4.38
C GLY A 45 2.05 -3.42 -2.99
N TYR A 46 2.82 -2.91 -2.03
CA TYR A 46 2.33 -2.52 -0.71
C TYR A 46 3.10 -1.33 -0.15
N THR A 47 2.42 -0.62 0.75
CA THR A 47 2.96 0.51 1.49
C THR A 47 2.89 0.27 2.99
N TYR A 48 4.00 0.57 3.69
CA TYR A 48 4.09 0.59 5.13
C TYR A 48 4.85 1.82 5.59
N GLY A 49 4.12 2.83 6.07
CA GLY A 49 4.71 4.12 6.43
C GLY A 49 5.34 4.75 5.20
N TYR A 50 6.66 4.93 5.22
CA TYR A 50 7.41 5.47 4.07
C TYR A 50 8.01 4.39 3.15
N GLY A 51 7.90 3.11 3.50
CA GLY A 51 8.38 2.01 2.68
C GLY A 51 7.34 1.62 1.63
N VAL A 52 7.72 1.67 0.36
CA VAL A 52 6.86 1.26 -0.76
C VAL A 52 7.56 0.14 -1.53
N TRP A 53 6.92 -1.02 -1.65
CA TRP A 53 7.41 -2.14 -2.45
C TRP A 53 6.51 -2.35 -3.65
N ILE A 54 7.08 -2.39 -4.84
CA ILE A 54 6.36 -2.64 -6.09
C ILE A 54 6.98 -3.86 -6.77
N ASN A 55 6.13 -4.77 -7.24
CA ASN A 55 6.58 -5.86 -8.06
C ASN A 55 7.21 -5.27 -9.33
N LYS A 56 8.46 -5.65 -9.63
CA LYS A 56 9.26 -5.10 -10.74
C LYS A 56 8.54 -5.18 -12.10
N ARG A 57 7.61 -6.12 -12.29
CA ARG A 57 6.75 -6.20 -13.49
C ARG A 57 5.89 -4.96 -13.72
N TYR A 58 5.62 -4.19 -12.66
CA TYR A 58 4.80 -2.97 -12.68
C TYR A 58 5.61 -1.68 -12.47
N LYS A 59 6.94 -1.72 -12.55
CA LYS A 59 7.80 -0.56 -12.25
C LYS A 59 7.51 0.71 -13.07
N ASN A 60 6.88 0.58 -14.24
CA ASN A 60 6.55 1.69 -15.12
C ASN A 60 5.09 2.15 -15.00
N GLN A 61 4.28 1.52 -14.13
CA GLN A 61 2.88 1.90 -13.91
C GLN A 61 2.82 3.09 -12.95
N ARG A 62 2.71 4.29 -13.53
CA ARG A 62 2.73 5.54 -12.77
C ARG A 62 1.54 5.66 -11.82
N ASN A 63 0.35 5.26 -12.26
CA ASN A 63 -0.85 5.19 -11.42
C ASN A 63 -0.64 4.30 -10.19
N LEU A 64 0.01 3.13 -10.34
CA LEU A 64 0.32 2.25 -9.21
C LEU A 64 1.27 2.92 -8.21
N ILE A 65 2.35 3.56 -8.69
CA ILE A 65 3.27 4.26 -7.78
C ILE A 65 2.53 5.40 -7.06
N ALA A 66 1.69 6.15 -7.78
CA ALA A 66 0.88 7.21 -7.20
C ALA A 66 -0.11 6.66 -6.16
N HIS A 67 -0.75 5.53 -6.43
CA HIS A 67 -1.68 4.85 -5.52
C HIS A 67 -0.99 4.51 -4.19
N GLU A 68 0.19 3.89 -4.26
CA GLU A 68 0.98 3.57 -3.07
C GLU A 68 1.41 4.83 -2.28
N LEU A 69 1.69 5.94 -2.96
CA LEU A 69 1.99 7.22 -2.30
C LEU A 69 0.78 7.81 -1.56
N VAL A 70 -0.46 7.51 -1.98
CA VAL A 70 -1.66 7.89 -1.19
C VAL A 70 -1.68 7.15 0.14
N HIS A 71 -1.25 5.88 0.18
CA HIS A 71 -1.12 5.15 1.44
C HIS A 71 -0.01 5.71 2.34
N VAL A 72 1.06 6.27 1.77
CA VAL A 72 2.08 7.02 2.55
C VAL A 72 1.42 8.23 3.21
N LYS A 73 0.68 9.04 2.46
CA LYS A 73 -0.07 10.20 3.00
C LYS A 73 -1.04 9.77 4.11
N GLN A 74 -1.78 8.68 3.92
CA GLN A 74 -2.68 8.14 4.94
C GLN A 74 -1.91 7.74 6.22
N ALA A 75 -0.74 7.13 6.07
CA ALA A 75 0.11 6.76 7.19
C ALA A 75 0.71 7.99 7.90
N GLU A 76 1.05 9.06 7.19
CA GLU A 76 1.47 10.33 7.80
C GLU A 76 0.33 11.01 8.58
N ALA A 77 -0.91 10.84 8.14
CA ALA A 77 -2.08 11.43 8.79
C ALA A 77 -2.50 10.68 10.06
N LEU A 78 -2.44 9.35 10.04
CA LEU A 78 -2.94 8.49 11.11
C LEU A 78 -1.84 7.90 12.01
N GLY A 79 -0.61 7.84 11.53
CA GLY A 79 0.44 6.97 12.06
C GLY A 79 0.35 5.55 11.50
N LEU A 80 1.48 4.85 11.45
CA LEU A 80 1.61 3.52 10.83
C LEU A 80 0.65 2.50 11.44
N ASP A 81 0.62 2.41 12.77
CA ASP A 81 -0.15 1.39 13.48
C ASP A 81 -1.67 1.57 13.25
N GLU A 82 -2.15 2.81 13.36
CA GLU A 82 -3.56 3.13 13.18
C GLU A 82 -3.99 3.01 11.71
N GLN A 83 -3.14 3.45 10.77
CA GLN A 83 -3.41 3.26 9.34
C GLN A 83 -3.50 1.77 9.00
N THR A 84 -2.56 0.96 9.50
CA THR A 84 -2.55 -0.50 9.27
C THR A 84 -3.80 -1.16 9.87
N ARG A 85 -4.17 -0.79 11.09
CA ARG A 85 -5.37 -1.30 11.77
C ARG A 85 -6.63 -0.97 10.96
N GLN A 86 -6.79 0.28 10.54
CA GLN A 86 -7.94 0.70 9.74
C GLN A 86 -7.97 0.01 8.37
N TYR A 87 -6.82 -0.08 7.69
CA TYR A 87 -6.73 -0.75 6.39
C TYR A 87 -7.19 -2.21 6.48
N LEU A 88 -6.65 -2.98 7.44
CA LEU A 88 -7.03 -4.39 7.63
C LEU A 88 -8.50 -4.55 8.02
N MET A 89 -9.04 -3.68 8.88
CA MET A 89 -10.46 -3.69 9.22
C MET A 89 -11.34 -3.37 8.02
N GLN A 90 -10.97 -2.38 7.20
CA GLN A 90 -11.71 -2.03 5.99
C GLN A 90 -11.66 -3.16 4.96
N MET A 91 -10.50 -3.83 4.80
CA MET A 91 -10.37 -5.02 3.95
C MET A 91 -11.34 -6.12 4.40
N TYR A 92 -11.44 -6.35 5.71
CA TYR A 92 -12.31 -7.38 6.25
C TYR A 92 -13.80 -7.04 6.10
N VAL A 93 -14.19 -5.78 6.34
CA VAL A 93 -15.60 -5.33 6.34
C VAL A 93 -16.13 -5.07 4.93
N TYR A 94 -15.36 -4.40 4.08
CA TYR A 94 -15.80 -3.91 2.77
C TYR A 94 -15.21 -4.70 1.60
N GLY A 95 -14.15 -5.48 1.83
CA GLY A 95 -13.32 -6.04 0.77
C GLY A 95 -12.42 -4.99 0.10
N TYR A 96 -11.47 -5.45 -0.70
CA TYR A 96 -10.45 -4.60 -1.34
C TYR A 96 -11.02 -3.45 -2.18
N TYR A 97 -11.97 -3.76 -3.07
CA TYR A 97 -12.50 -2.76 -4.03
C TYR A 97 -13.35 -1.66 -3.39
N ASN A 98 -13.97 -1.92 -2.23
CA ASN A 98 -14.89 -0.97 -1.59
C ASN A 98 -14.34 -0.37 -0.30
N ALA A 99 -13.13 -0.77 0.12
CA ALA A 99 -12.52 -0.19 1.31
C ALA A 99 -12.27 1.32 1.12
N PRO A 100 -12.71 2.17 2.06
CA PRO A 100 -12.57 3.62 1.94
C PRO A 100 -11.16 4.12 1.59
N MET A 101 -10.11 3.57 2.19
CA MET A 101 -8.71 3.94 1.91
C MET A 101 -8.29 3.61 0.47
N GLU A 102 -8.77 2.49 -0.05
CA GLU A 102 -8.52 2.03 -1.42
C GLU A 102 -9.33 2.85 -2.44
N VAL A 103 -10.55 3.25 -2.08
CA VAL A 103 -11.38 4.15 -2.89
C VAL A 103 -10.76 5.54 -2.99
N GLU A 104 -10.25 6.10 -1.88
CA GLU A 104 -9.48 7.36 -1.90
C GLU A 104 -8.27 7.25 -2.84
N ALA A 105 -7.48 6.20 -2.69
CA ALA A 105 -6.27 6.00 -3.48
C ALA A 105 -6.57 5.90 -4.99
N ARG A 106 -7.59 5.13 -5.38
CA ARG A 106 -8.04 5.06 -6.79
C ARG A 106 -8.57 6.38 -7.33
N ALA A 107 -9.43 7.07 -6.58
CA ALA A 107 -10.02 8.33 -6.99
C ALA A 107 -8.95 9.39 -7.33
N LEU A 108 -7.84 9.40 -6.59
CA LEU A 108 -6.73 10.34 -6.81
C LEU A 108 -5.76 9.92 -7.92
N THR A 109 -5.80 8.69 -8.42
CA THR A 109 -4.67 8.14 -9.19
C THR A 109 -5.03 7.37 -10.46
N ASP A 110 -6.28 6.93 -10.64
CA ASP A 110 -6.69 6.12 -11.80
C ASP A 110 -6.59 6.87 -13.15
N HIS A 111 -6.46 8.19 -13.13
CA HIS A 111 -6.33 9.05 -14.31
C HIS A 111 -4.87 9.33 -14.74
N LEU A 112 -3.88 8.78 -14.02
CA LEU A 112 -2.43 9.00 -14.25
C LEU A 112 -1.80 7.94 -15.16
#